data_AF-A0A7Y0GDQ9-F1
#
_entry.id   AF-A0A7Y0GDQ9-F1
#
_cell.length_a   1.000
_cell.length_b   1.000
_cell.length_c   1.000
_cell.angle_alpha   90.00
_cell.angle_beta   90.00
_cell.angle_gamma   90.00
#
_symmetry.space_group_name_H-M   'P 1'
#
loop_
_entity.id
_entity.type
_entity.pdbx_description
1 polymer ?
#
loop_
_entity_poly.entity_id
_entity_poly.type
_entity_poly.pdbx_seq_one_letter_code
_entity_poly.pdbx_strand_id
1 'polypeptide(L)'
;MTTSETSQVPAGSDFERWIEEKSEAVKAELGEKFPPATSGPAAVHAETASQRIEEVLLGHEQPADALLEELVDLENAPPLSDEELDKQALASGGGDDNPDTPE
;
A
#
# COMPACT_ATOMS: atom_id res chain seq x y z
N MET A 1 40.23 42.83 29.39
CA MET A 1 40.92 41.53 29.29
C MET A 1 39.90 40.44 29.54
N THR A 2 39.97 39.42 28.69
CA THR A 2 39.06 38.30 28.46
C THR A 2 38.70 37.49 29.71
N THR A 3 37.44 37.08 29.83
CA THR A 3 37.10 35.78 30.43
C THR A 3 36.25 35.03 29.41
N SER A 4 36.93 34.35 28.49
CA SER A 4 36.31 33.37 27.61
C SER A 4 35.93 32.17 28.48
N GLU A 5 34.64 31.99 28.71
CA GLU A 5 34.09 30.79 29.31
C GLU A 5 34.12 29.70 28.24
N THR A 6 35.20 28.93 28.19
CA THR A 6 35.26 27.68 27.42
C THR A 6 34.22 26.73 27.99
N SER A 7 33.07 26.67 27.32
CA SER A 7 32.08 25.60 27.46
C SER A 7 32.73 24.27 27.09
N GLN A 8 33.39 23.67 28.08
CA GLN A 8 34.01 22.37 27.96
C GLN A 8 32.89 21.36 28.20
N VAL A 9 32.30 20.86 27.11
CA VAL A 9 31.36 19.74 27.14
C VAL A 9 32.04 18.62 27.95
N PRO A 10 31.48 18.18 29.09
CA PRO A 10 32.10 17.11 29.85
C PRO A 10 32.16 15.89 28.94
N ALA A 11 33.34 15.27 28.88
CA ALA A 11 33.55 14.05 28.11
C ALA A 11 32.41 13.07 28.43
N GLY A 12 31.75 12.59 27.37
CA GLY A 12 30.46 11.93 27.46
C GLY A 12 30.41 10.88 28.56
N SER A 13 29.32 10.90 29.32
CA SER A 13 29.12 10.04 30.49
C SER A 13 29.33 8.56 30.13
N ASP A 14 29.70 7.70 31.10
CA ASP A 14 29.84 6.25 30.87
C ASP A 14 28.60 5.62 30.20
N PHE A 15 27.43 6.24 30.43
CA PHE A 15 26.18 5.91 29.79
C PHE A 15 26.16 6.24 28.29
N GLU A 16 26.67 7.39 27.85
CA GLU A 16 26.78 7.73 26.43
C GLU A 16 27.70 6.77 25.69
N ARG A 17 28.82 6.38 26.30
CA ARG A 17 29.71 5.36 25.73
C ARG A 17 29.02 4.00 25.61
N TRP A 18 28.22 3.63 26.62
CA TRP A 18 27.44 2.40 26.58
C TRP A 18 26.34 2.43 25.52
N ILE A 19 25.67 3.58 25.33
CA ILE A 19 24.69 3.75 24.25
C ILE A 19 25.36 3.62 22.88
N GLU A 20 26.51 4.27 22.67
CA GLU A 20 27.22 4.19 21.39
C GLU A 20 27.62 2.75 21.07
N GLU A 21 28.22 2.05 22.04
CA GLU A 21 28.63 0.64 21.92
C GLU A 21 27.45 -0.28 21.59
N LYS A 22 26.32 -0.11 22.28
CA LYS A 22 25.10 -0.89 21.99
C LYS A 22 24.49 -0.53 20.64
N SER A 23 24.52 0.74 20.25
CA SER A 23 24.01 1.17 18.96
C SER A 23 24.82 0.58 17.80
N GLU A 24 26.14 0.54 17.91
CA GLU A 24 27.02 -0.02 16.90
C GLU A 24 26.86 -1.54 16.78
N ALA A 25 26.74 -2.25 17.91
CA ALA A 25 26.47 -3.69 17.90
C ALA A 25 25.14 -4.02 17.20
N VAL A 26 24.09 -3.24 17.48
CA VAL A 26 22.77 -3.41 16.84
C VAL A 26 22.82 -3.03 15.36
N LYS A 27 23.53 -1.96 14.98
CA LYS A 27 23.71 -1.59 13.57
C LYS A 27 24.44 -2.68 12.78
N ALA A 28 25.47 -3.29 13.35
CA ALA A 28 26.22 -4.37 12.71
C ALA A 28 25.35 -5.62 12.51
N GLU A 29 24.63 -6.05 13.55
CA GLU A 29 23.69 -7.18 13.46
C GLU A 29 22.58 -6.91 12.44
N LEU A 30 22.04 -5.69 12.43
CA LEU A 30 20.98 -5.29 11.52
C LEU A 30 21.48 -5.21 10.07
N GLY A 31 22.70 -4.73 9.84
CA GLY A 31 23.32 -4.67 8.51
C GLY A 31 23.65 -6.04 7.93
N GLU A 32 23.99 -7.02 8.78
CA GLU A 32 24.17 -8.41 8.38
C GLU A 32 22.82 -9.09 8.06
N LYS A 33 21.81 -8.87 8.92
CA LYS A 33 20.48 -9.48 8.78
C LYS A 33 19.64 -8.84 7.67
N PHE A 34 19.82 -7.54 7.45
CA PHE A 34 19.12 -6.73 6.46
C PHE A 34 20.16 -5.95 5.66
N PRO A 35 20.76 -6.55 4.62
CA PRO A 35 21.69 -5.83 3.75
C PRO A 35 21.00 -4.55 3.22
N PRO A 36 21.74 -3.44 3.07
CA PRO A 36 21.15 -2.17 2.68
C PRO A 36 20.37 -2.34 1.38
N ALA A 37 19.05 -2.14 1.47
CA ALA A 37 18.19 -2.17 0.30
C ALA A 37 18.67 -1.06 -0.65
N THR A 38 19.09 -1.44 -1.84
CA THR A 38 19.35 -0.46 -2.90
C THR A 38 18.04 0.25 -3.19
N SER A 39 17.92 1.52 -2.79
CA SER A 39 16.77 2.37 -3.11
C SER A 39 16.79 2.71 -4.61
N GLY A 40 16.54 1.72 -5.43
CA GLY A 40 16.25 1.85 -6.85
C GLY A 40 14.84 1.35 -7.14
N PRO A 41 14.39 1.39 -8.39
CA PRO A 41 13.10 0.81 -8.81
C PRO A 41 12.98 -0.71 -8.54
N ALA A 42 14.06 -1.36 -8.10
CA ALA A 42 14.09 -2.74 -7.59
C ALA A 42 13.80 -2.86 -6.07
N ALA A 43 13.55 -1.76 -5.35
CA ALA A 43 13.14 -1.73 -3.95
C ALA A 43 11.63 -1.98 -3.75
N VAL A 44 10.95 -2.49 -4.77
CA VAL A 44 9.73 -3.27 -4.57
C VAL A 44 10.13 -4.49 -3.74
N HIS A 45 9.40 -4.77 -2.66
CA HIS A 45 9.57 -6.04 -1.94
C HIS A 45 9.56 -7.16 -2.99
N ALA A 46 10.67 -7.90 -3.11
CA ALA A 46 10.80 -8.95 -4.13
C ALA A 46 9.64 -9.97 -4.04
N GLU A 47 9.04 -10.08 -2.86
CA GLU A 47 7.88 -10.91 -2.55
C GLU A 47 6.59 -10.44 -3.26
N THR A 48 6.39 -9.13 -3.47
CA THR A 48 5.19 -8.56 -4.11
C THR A 48 5.45 -8.02 -5.52
N ALA A 49 6.71 -7.92 -5.94
CA ALA A 49 7.10 -7.34 -7.23
C ALA A 49 6.55 -8.08 -8.47
N SER A 50 6.16 -9.35 -8.32
CA SER A 50 5.61 -10.17 -9.42
C SER A 50 4.10 -10.43 -9.29
N GLN A 51 3.48 -10.00 -8.20
CA GLN A 51 2.06 -10.29 -7.95
C GLN A 51 1.23 -9.13 -8.47
N ARG A 52 0.19 -9.41 -9.26
CA ARG A 52 -0.75 -8.35 -9.64
C ARG A 52 -1.44 -7.83 -8.39
N ILE A 53 -1.80 -6.55 -8.41
CA ILE A 53 -2.57 -5.93 -7.32
C ILE A 53 -3.86 -6.71 -7.00
N GLU A 54 -4.50 -7.29 -8.03
CA GLU A 54 -5.65 -8.18 -7.86
C GLU A 54 -5.30 -9.46 -7.06
N GLU A 55 -4.12 -10.05 -7.26
CA GLU A 55 -3.68 -11.28 -6.60
C GLU A 55 -3.37 -11.07 -5.12
N VAL A 56 -2.85 -9.89 -4.77
CA VAL A 56 -2.51 -9.52 -3.38
C VAL A 56 -3.75 -9.12 -2.59
N LEU A 57 -4.70 -8.40 -3.22
CA LEU A 57 -5.85 -7.81 -2.51
C LEU A 57 -7.09 -8.70 -2.49
N LEU A 58 -7.34 -9.46 -3.56
CA LEU A 58 -8.62 -10.19 -3.70
C LEU A 58 -8.58 -11.58 -3.08
N GLY A 59 -7.38 -12.08 -2.70
CA GLY A 59 -7.18 -13.46 -2.31
C GLY A 59 -7.42 -14.39 -3.50
N HIS A 60 -6.63 -15.45 -3.66
CA HIS A 60 -6.81 -16.41 -4.74
C HIS A 60 -8.06 -17.30 -4.57
N GLU A 61 -9.15 -16.77 -4.04
CA GLU A 61 -10.41 -17.49 -3.91
C GLU A 61 -11.01 -17.67 -5.29
N GLN A 62 -11.23 -18.93 -5.66
CA GLN A 62 -11.96 -19.24 -6.89
C GLN A 62 -13.39 -18.70 -6.74
N PRO A 63 -13.95 -18.08 -7.79
CA PRO A 63 -15.34 -17.67 -7.77
C PRO A 63 -16.21 -18.89 -7.47
N ALA A 64 -17.21 -18.72 -6.60
CA ALA A 64 -18.13 -19.78 -6.26
C ALA A 64 -18.89 -20.26 -7.51
N ASP A 65 -19.21 -21.55 -7.58
CA ASP A 65 -19.94 -22.14 -8.72
C ASP A 65 -21.26 -21.42 -9.02
N ALA A 66 -21.94 -20.92 -7.98
CA ALA A 66 -23.17 -20.14 -8.13
C ALA A 66 -22.96 -18.82 -8.88
N LEU A 67 -21.82 -18.14 -8.66
CA LEU A 67 -21.48 -16.92 -9.39
C LEU A 67 -21.13 -17.25 -10.85
N LEU A 68 -20.46 -18.37 -11.10
CA LEU A 68 -20.14 -18.81 -12.45
C LEU A 68 -21.41 -19.15 -13.25
N GLU A 69 -22.38 -19.82 -12.62
CA GLU A 69 -23.69 -20.10 -13.22
C GLU A 69 -24.45 -18.82 -13.54
N GLU A 70 -24.48 -17.86 -12.61
CA GLU A 70 -25.12 -16.54 -12.82
C GLU A 70 -24.50 -15.78 -14.01
N LEU A 71 -23.17 -15.79 -14.14
CA LEU A 71 -22.48 -15.13 -15.25
C LEU A 71 -22.81 -15.77 -16.59
N VAL A 72 -22.92 -17.10 -16.64
CA VAL A 72 -23.33 -17.83 -17.86
C VAL A 72 -24.76 -17.48 -18.23
N ASP A 73 -25.68 -17.43 -17.27
CA ASP A 73 -27.06 -17.04 -17.51
C ASP A 73 -27.15 -15.59 -18.03
N LEU A 74 -26.36 -14.68 -17.46
CA LEU A 74 -26.31 -13.29 -17.89
C LEU A 74 -25.74 -13.13 -19.30
N GLU A 75 -24.67 -13.85 -19.64
CA GLU A 75 -24.07 -13.82 -20.99
C GLU A 75 -25.04 -14.33 -22.06
N ASN A 76 -25.89 -15.29 -21.71
CA ASN A 76 -26.90 -15.85 -22.61
C ASN A 76 -28.24 -15.12 -22.56
N ALA A 77 -28.41 -14.13 -21.69
CA ALA A 77 -29.64 -13.38 -21.57
C ALA A 77 -29.86 -12.50 -22.82
N PRO A 78 -31.11 -12.35 -23.28
CA PRO A 78 -31.42 -11.38 -24.32
C PRO A 78 -31.13 -9.95 -23.81
N PRO A 79 -30.81 -9.01 -24.72
CA PRO A 79 -30.64 -7.62 -24.33
C PRO A 79 -31.91 -7.07 -23.69
N LEU A 80 -31.73 -6.15 -22.73
CA LEU A 80 -32.84 -5.44 -22.10
C LEU A 80 -33.62 -4.65 -23.15
N SER A 81 -34.93 -4.50 -22.93
CA SER A 81 -35.76 -3.60 -23.71
C SER A 81 -35.51 -2.15 -23.30
N ASP A 82 -35.80 -1.21 -24.21
CA ASP A 82 -35.65 0.23 -23.95
C ASP A 82 -36.44 0.68 -22.70
N GLU A 83 -37.65 0.17 -22.49
CA GLU A 83 -38.47 0.48 -21.31
C GLU A 83 -37.81 0.01 -20.00
N GLU A 84 -37.16 -1.16 -20.02
CA GLU A 84 -36.48 -1.69 -18.83
C GLU A 84 -35.15 -0.96 -18.58
N LEU A 85 -34.47 -0.55 -19.66
CA LEU A 85 -33.28 0.28 -19.59
C LEU A 85 -33.60 1.67 -19.00
N ASP A 86 -34.68 2.31 -19.44
CA ASP A 86 -35.16 3.60 -18.91
C ASP A 86 -35.50 3.50 -17.42
N LYS A 87 -36.15 2.41 -17.00
CA LYS A 87 -36.42 2.16 -15.56
C LYS A 87 -35.12 2.02 -14.76
N GLN A 88 -34.13 1.32 -15.28
CA GLN A 88 -32.84 1.15 -14.61
C GLN A 88 -32.06 2.46 -14.54
N ALA A 89 -32.07 3.25 -15.62
CA ALA A 89 -31.44 4.56 -15.66
C ALA A 89 -32.05 5.52 -14.63
N LEU A 90 -33.38 5.50 -14.47
CA LEU A 90 -34.07 6.30 -13.45
C LEU A 90 -33.84 5.77 -12.02
N ALA A 91 -33.78 4.44 -11.84
CA ALA A 91 -33.61 3.82 -10.53
C ALA A 91 -32.17 3.92 -10.00
N SER A 92 -31.19 3.80 -10.89
CA SER A 92 -29.76 3.88 -10.59
C SER A 92 -29.22 5.28 -10.81
N GLY A 93 -30.13 6.28 -10.85
CA GLY A 93 -29.93 7.65 -11.32
C GLY A 93 -28.49 8.07 -11.34
N GLY A 94 -28.02 8.58 -12.49
CA GLY A 94 -26.66 9.11 -12.72
C GLY A 94 -26.22 10.24 -11.79
N GLY A 95 -26.89 10.40 -10.65
CA GLY A 95 -26.61 11.32 -9.57
C GLY A 95 -25.37 10.91 -8.79
N ASP A 96 -24.21 11.27 -9.32
CA ASP A 96 -23.20 11.85 -8.43
C ASP A 96 -23.61 13.28 -7.99
N ASP A 97 -24.81 13.75 -8.40
CA ASP A 97 -25.37 15.11 -8.17
C ASP A 97 -24.33 16.19 -8.53
N ASN A 98 -23.38 15.83 -9.41
CA ASN A 98 -22.24 16.64 -9.73
C ASN A 98 -22.55 17.43 -11.00
N PRO A 99 -22.73 18.76 -10.89
CA PRO A 99 -22.97 19.59 -12.07
C PRO A 99 -21.79 19.62 -13.04
N ASP A 100 -20.61 19.12 -12.65
CA ASP A 100 -19.41 19.01 -13.50
C ASP A 100 -19.33 17.68 -14.27
N THR A 101 -20.20 16.70 -13.98
CA THR A 101 -20.31 15.46 -14.73
C THR A 101 -21.42 15.62 -15.79
N PRO A 102 -21.10 15.75 -17.11
CA PRO A 102 -22.13 15.88 -18.12
C PRO A 102 -22.92 14.58 -18.28
N GLU A 103 -24.24 14.68 -18.15
CA GLU A 103 -25.22 13.62 -18.44
C GLU A 103 -25.64 13.57 -19.92
#